data_AF-A0A529ZPM1-F1
#
_entry.id   AF-A0A529ZPM1-F1
#
_cell.length_a   1.000
_cell.length_b   1.000
_cell.length_c   1.000
_cell.angle_alpha   90.00
_cell.angle_beta   90.00
_cell.angle_gamma   90.00
#
_symmetry.space_group_name_H-M   'P 1'
#
loop_
_entity.id
_entity.type
_entity.pdbx_description
1 polymer ?
#
loop_
_entity_poly.entity_id
_entity_poly.type
_entity_poly.pdbx_seq_one_letter_code
_entity_poly.pdbx_strand_id
1 'polypeptide(L)'
;WCLTVSFTHPHDPYVARRNYWDLYENCPALEPEVGFIPYDSQDPHSKRLYKASDYDSFDITPEQVRRSRRGYFANISYLDDKLGELLSVLERTRMLDDTIVLFCSDHGDMLGERGLWFKMCFYEGAARVPLMMAGKGIKAGLIETPVSNLDVAPTLCDLAGIDMSGIAPWTDGQSLLLLAGGKERSAPVLMEYAAEGSYAPMVAIRDGKYKFVHCELDPP
;
A
#
# COMPACT_ATOMS: atom_id res chain seq x y z
N TRP A 1 -21.47 -11.13 -10.06
CA TRP A 1 -21.05 -11.40 -8.66
C TRP A 1 -19.90 -10.45 -8.34
N CYS A 2 -19.63 -10.20 -7.07
CA CYS A 2 -18.45 -9.48 -6.61
C CYS A 2 -17.81 -10.32 -5.50
N LEU A 3 -16.56 -10.74 -5.67
CA LEU A 3 -15.83 -11.57 -4.72
C LEU A 3 -14.58 -10.83 -4.29
N THR A 4 -14.45 -10.56 -2.99
CA THR A 4 -13.24 -10.02 -2.40
C THR A 4 -12.41 -11.17 -1.84
N VAL A 5 -11.17 -11.31 -2.33
CA VAL A 5 -10.17 -12.22 -1.77
C VAL A 5 -9.09 -11.38 -1.11
N SER A 6 -9.11 -11.32 0.22
CA SER A 6 -8.18 -10.52 1.02
C SER A 6 -7.14 -11.42 1.68
N PHE A 7 -5.92 -11.38 1.17
CA PHE A 7 -4.79 -12.11 1.75
C PHE A 7 -4.13 -11.31 2.87
N THR A 8 -3.62 -11.99 3.88
CA THR A 8 -2.86 -11.35 4.97
C THR A 8 -1.41 -11.06 4.60
N HIS A 9 -0.81 -11.85 3.70
CA HIS A 9 0.56 -11.60 3.26
C HIS A 9 0.59 -10.37 2.34
N PRO A 10 1.71 -9.63 2.28
CA PRO A 10 3.02 -9.92 2.87
C PRO A 10 3.24 -9.32 4.27
N HIS A 11 2.18 -9.02 5.03
CA HIS A 11 2.28 -8.59 6.42
C HIS A 11 3.23 -9.49 7.23
N ASP A 12 3.95 -8.91 8.17
CA ASP A 12 4.82 -9.64 9.09
C ASP A 12 4.02 -10.69 9.92
N PRO A 13 4.65 -11.73 10.49
CA PRO A 13 6.08 -12.02 10.54
C PRO A 13 6.72 -12.28 9.17
N TYR A 14 7.93 -11.77 8.95
CA TYR A 14 8.68 -11.93 7.69
C TYR A 14 9.31 -13.33 7.54
N VAL A 15 8.45 -14.35 7.52
CA VAL A 15 8.81 -15.76 7.38
C VAL A 15 8.18 -16.29 6.09
N ALA A 16 8.99 -16.91 5.25
CA ALA A 16 8.54 -17.42 3.95
C ALA A 16 8.90 -18.90 3.76
N ARG A 17 8.14 -19.59 2.91
CA ARG A 17 8.46 -20.97 2.52
C ARG A 17 9.74 -21.00 1.69
N ARG A 18 10.50 -22.08 1.82
CA ARG A 18 11.83 -22.23 1.20
C ARG A 18 11.80 -22.02 -0.31
N ASN A 19 10.80 -22.57 -1.00
CA ASN A 19 10.65 -22.45 -2.45
C ASN A 19 10.53 -20.99 -2.94
N TYR A 20 9.89 -20.11 -2.17
CA TYR A 20 9.83 -18.68 -2.49
C TYR A 20 11.04 -17.92 -1.97
N TRP A 21 11.54 -18.29 -0.78
CA TRP A 21 12.74 -17.69 -0.20
C TRP A 21 13.95 -17.81 -1.12
N ASP A 22 14.11 -18.95 -1.79
CA ASP A 22 15.23 -19.24 -2.67
C ASP A 22 15.24 -18.41 -3.96
N LEU A 23 14.09 -17.87 -4.39
CA LEU A 23 14.00 -16.96 -5.54
C LEU A 23 14.79 -15.66 -5.33
N TYR A 24 15.09 -15.31 -4.07
CA TYR A 24 15.69 -14.03 -3.69
C TYR A 24 17.11 -14.16 -3.14
N GLU A 25 17.82 -15.26 -3.43
CA GLU A 25 19.20 -15.48 -2.95
C GLU A 25 20.16 -14.35 -3.33
N ASN A 26 20.05 -13.85 -4.56
CA ASN A 26 20.91 -12.80 -5.11
C ASN A 26 20.16 -11.47 -5.30
N CYS A 27 19.11 -11.22 -4.51
CA CYS A 27 18.32 -10.00 -4.64
C CYS A 27 19.15 -8.74 -4.31
N PRO A 28 19.28 -7.78 -5.25
CA PRO A 28 20.07 -6.58 -5.02
C PRO A 28 19.36 -5.54 -4.14
N ALA A 29 18.05 -5.66 -3.95
CA ALA A 29 17.20 -4.70 -3.24
C ALA A 29 16.97 -5.06 -1.75
N LEU A 30 17.85 -5.87 -1.16
CA LEU A 30 17.74 -6.28 0.25
C LEU A 30 18.23 -5.22 1.24
N GLU A 31 18.85 -4.13 0.76
CA GLU A 31 19.15 -2.96 1.57
C GLU A 31 18.07 -1.89 1.34
N PRO A 32 17.68 -1.11 2.37
CA PRO A 32 16.84 0.06 2.18
C PRO A 32 17.61 1.19 1.46
N GLU A 33 16.91 1.98 0.66
CA GLU A 33 17.53 3.12 -0.04
C GLU A 33 17.99 4.22 0.93
N VAL A 34 17.16 4.54 1.92
CA VAL A 34 17.54 5.39 3.05
C VAL A 34 17.83 4.48 4.24
N GLY A 35 19.09 4.49 4.68
CA GLY A 35 19.56 3.68 5.81
C GLY A 35 18.98 4.12 7.17
N PHE A 36 19.49 3.47 8.22
CA PHE A 36 19.10 3.75 9.60
C PHE A 36 19.34 5.21 10.01
N ILE A 37 18.34 5.84 10.63
CA ILE A 37 18.46 7.16 11.25
C ILE A 37 18.42 6.99 12.78
N PRO A 38 19.43 7.48 13.52
CA PRO A 38 19.44 7.41 14.98
C PRO A 38 18.26 8.12 15.61
N TYR A 39 17.79 7.62 16.77
CA TYR A 39 16.61 8.15 17.47
C TYR A 39 16.63 9.67 17.60
N ASP A 40 17.72 10.28 18.06
CA ASP A 40 17.79 11.73 18.29
C ASP A 40 17.63 12.57 17.02
N SER A 41 17.97 12.00 15.86
CA SER A 41 17.88 12.62 14.54
C SER A 41 16.55 12.36 13.81
N GLN A 42 15.66 11.55 14.38
CA GLN A 42 14.32 11.31 13.83
C GLN A 42 13.39 12.50 14.07
N ASP A 43 12.39 12.64 13.20
CA ASP A 43 11.25 13.52 13.46
C ASP A 43 10.45 13.03 14.69
N PRO A 44 9.65 13.90 15.32
CA PRO A 44 8.95 13.54 16.55
C PRO A 44 8.00 12.34 16.43
N HIS A 45 7.36 12.15 15.28
CA HIS A 45 6.48 10.99 15.10
C HIS A 45 7.27 9.69 14.93
N SER A 46 8.34 9.70 14.14
CA SER A 46 9.25 8.55 14.03
C SER A 46 9.87 8.16 15.37
N LYS A 47 10.17 9.13 16.25
CA LYS A 47 10.57 8.85 17.64
C LYS A 47 9.48 8.12 18.42
N ARG A 48 8.22 8.53 18.28
CA ARG A 48 7.08 7.82 18.90
C ARG A 48 6.95 6.40 18.36
N LEU A 49 7.17 6.18 17.06
CA LEU A 49 7.13 4.84 16.45
C LEU A 49 8.25 3.94 16.96
N TYR A 50 9.48 4.46 17.09
CA TYR A 50 10.59 3.72 17.71
C TYR A 50 10.23 3.26 19.14
N LYS A 51 9.61 4.14 19.94
CA LYS A 51 9.18 3.76 21.29
C LYS A 51 8.02 2.76 21.28
N ALA A 52 7.07 2.91 20.35
CA ALA A 52 5.96 1.98 20.21
C ALA A 52 6.40 0.58 19.77
N SER A 53 7.51 0.46 19.03
CA SER A 53 8.09 -0.81 18.60
C SER A 53 9.15 -1.37 19.56
N ASP A 54 9.34 -0.77 20.73
CA ASP A 54 10.35 -1.18 21.72
C ASP A 54 11.78 -1.27 21.11
N TYR A 55 12.10 -0.35 20.20
CA TYR A 55 13.34 -0.35 19.42
C TYR A 55 14.62 -0.51 20.26
N ASP A 56 14.68 0.10 21.45
CA ASP A 56 15.87 0.06 22.32
C ASP A 56 16.18 -1.34 22.88
N SER A 57 15.19 -2.24 22.86
CA SER A 57 15.32 -3.61 23.36
C SER A 57 15.90 -4.59 22.31
N PHE A 58 16.13 -4.13 21.07
CA PHE A 58 16.59 -4.97 19.97
C PHE A 58 17.84 -4.38 19.29
N ASP A 59 18.88 -5.21 19.13
CA ASP A 59 20.03 -4.89 18.27
C ASP A 59 19.76 -5.39 16.84
N ILE A 60 19.17 -4.51 16.01
CA ILE A 60 18.80 -4.84 14.62
C ILE A 60 20.03 -4.73 13.72
N THR A 61 20.57 -5.89 13.34
CA THR A 61 21.74 -6.00 12.46
C THR A 61 21.38 -5.85 10.97
N PRO A 62 22.31 -5.43 10.10
CA PRO A 62 22.07 -5.38 8.65
C PRO A 62 21.60 -6.72 8.05
N GLU A 63 22.12 -7.85 8.53
CA GLU A 63 21.67 -9.17 8.08
C GLU A 63 20.22 -9.46 8.47
N GLN A 64 19.75 -9.00 9.63
CA GLN A 64 18.33 -9.12 9.98
C GLN A 64 17.45 -8.26 9.07
N VAL A 65 17.90 -7.05 8.69
CA VAL A 65 17.19 -6.22 7.70
C VAL A 65 17.05 -6.96 6.37
N ARG A 66 18.17 -7.50 5.86
CA ARG A 66 18.20 -8.28 4.61
C ARG A 66 17.28 -9.49 4.66
N ARG A 67 17.29 -10.23 5.76
CA ARG A 67 16.44 -11.42 5.97
C ARG A 67 14.96 -11.06 6.02
N SER A 68 14.60 -10.00 6.73
CA SER A 68 13.21 -9.51 6.79
C SER A 68 12.71 -9.10 5.41
N ARG A 69 13.48 -8.28 4.68
CA ARG A 69 13.14 -7.87 3.30
C ARG A 69 13.06 -9.06 2.34
N ARG A 70 13.97 -10.03 2.47
CA ARG A 70 13.92 -11.28 1.69
C ARG A 70 12.66 -12.09 1.98
N GLY A 71 12.28 -12.21 3.25
CA GLY A 71 11.04 -12.88 3.67
C GLY A 71 9.81 -12.19 3.10
N TYR A 72 9.78 -10.84 3.17
CA TYR A 72 8.71 -10.03 2.60
C TYR A 72 8.57 -10.22 1.08
N PHE A 73 9.67 -10.10 0.33
CA PHE A 73 9.65 -10.29 -1.14
C PHE A 73 9.27 -11.73 -1.52
N ALA A 74 9.77 -12.73 -0.79
CA ALA A 74 9.37 -14.12 -0.99
C ALA A 74 7.87 -14.31 -0.78
N ASN A 75 7.28 -13.64 0.21
CA ASN A 75 5.84 -13.71 0.42
C ASN A 75 5.03 -12.96 -0.65
N ILE A 76 5.61 -11.99 -1.36
CA ILE A 76 5.01 -11.43 -2.58
C ILE A 76 4.97 -12.49 -3.70
N SER A 77 6.04 -13.26 -3.95
CA SER A 77 5.98 -14.37 -4.91
C SER A 77 4.97 -15.44 -4.52
N TYR A 78 4.81 -15.71 -3.22
CA TYR A 78 3.75 -16.58 -2.74
C TYR A 78 2.35 -16.08 -3.14
N LEU A 79 2.09 -14.77 -3.02
CA LEU A 79 0.82 -14.17 -3.43
C LEU A 79 0.63 -14.18 -4.94
N ASP A 80 1.70 -13.96 -5.70
CA ASP A 80 1.68 -14.01 -7.16
C ASP A 80 1.22 -15.38 -7.67
N ASP A 81 1.73 -16.48 -7.07
CA ASP A 81 1.25 -17.84 -7.34
C ASP A 81 -0.25 -17.99 -7.04
N LYS A 82 -0.73 -17.42 -5.92
CA LYS A 82 -2.16 -17.48 -5.54
C LYS A 82 -3.04 -16.67 -6.49
N LEU A 83 -2.55 -15.52 -6.96
CA LEU A 83 -3.23 -14.74 -8.00
C LEU A 83 -3.31 -15.55 -9.31
N GLY A 84 -2.22 -16.22 -9.70
CA GLY A 84 -2.21 -17.13 -10.85
C GLY A 84 -3.25 -18.25 -10.74
N GLU A 85 -3.41 -18.85 -9.57
CA GLU A 85 -4.45 -19.86 -9.29
C GLU A 85 -5.87 -19.29 -9.48
N LEU A 86 -6.14 -18.08 -8.96
CA LEU A 86 -7.45 -17.42 -9.12
C LEU A 86 -7.76 -17.12 -10.58
N LEU A 87 -6.80 -16.56 -11.32
CA LEU A 87 -6.95 -16.25 -12.75
C LEU A 87 -7.15 -17.53 -13.58
N SER A 88 -6.42 -18.61 -13.26
CA SER A 88 -6.60 -19.90 -13.91
C SER A 88 -8.00 -20.48 -13.69
N VAL A 89 -8.58 -20.30 -12.51
CA VAL A 89 -9.97 -20.71 -12.26
C VAL A 89 -10.92 -19.92 -13.17
N LEU A 90 -10.80 -18.60 -13.23
CA LEU A 90 -11.64 -17.75 -14.09
C LEU A 90 -11.52 -18.12 -15.58
N GLU A 91 -10.32 -18.45 -16.04
CA GLU A 91 -10.08 -18.88 -17.41
C GLU A 91 -10.77 -20.22 -17.71
N ARG A 92 -10.54 -21.24 -16.87
CA ARG A 92 -11.13 -22.58 -17.06
C ARG A 92 -12.65 -22.59 -16.96
N THR A 93 -13.23 -21.69 -16.17
CA THR A 93 -14.68 -21.51 -16.05
C THR A 93 -15.25 -20.57 -17.12
N ARG A 94 -14.42 -20.02 -18.01
CA ARG A 94 -14.80 -19.08 -19.10
C ARG A 94 -15.43 -17.80 -18.59
N MET A 95 -15.01 -17.34 -17.41
CA MET A 95 -15.51 -16.14 -16.76
C MET A 95 -14.54 -14.97 -16.88
N LEU A 96 -13.29 -15.22 -17.25
CA LEU A 96 -12.23 -14.21 -17.27
C LEU A 96 -12.56 -13.01 -18.15
N ASP A 97 -13.06 -13.22 -19.37
CA ASP A 97 -13.37 -12.15 -20.34
C ASP A 97 -14.49 -11.20 -19.88
N ASP A 98 -15.37 -11.67 -18.98
CA ASP A 98 -16.48 -10.92 -18.41
C ASP A 98 -16.22 -10.52 -16.93
N THR A 99 -14.97 -10.67 -16.45
CA THR A 99 -14.56 -10.30 -15.09
C THR A 99 -13.63 -9.10 -15.11
N ILE A 100 -13.87 -8.14 -14.21
CA ILE A 100 -12.91 -7.10 -13.88
C ILE A 100 -12.14 -7.53 -12.64
N VAL A 101 -10.83 -7.47 -12.71
CA VAL A 101 -9.91 -7.76 -11.61
C VAL A 101 -9.35 -6.44 -11.11
N LEU A 102 -9.55 -6.17 -9.82
CA LEU A 102 -8.94 -5.06 -9.09
C LEU A 102 -7.95 -5.64 -8.07
N PHE A 103 -6.70 -5.18 -8.09
CA PHE A 103 -5.67 -5.52 -7.12
C PHE A 103 -5.33 -4.28 -6.31
N CYS A 104 -5.38 -4.38 -4.98
CA CYS A 104 -5.08 -3.28 -4.06
C CYS A 104 -4.46 -3.79 -2.76
N SER A 105 -3.86 -2.89 -1.98
CA SER A 105 -3.42 -3.12 -0.60
C SER A 105 -4.04 -2.06 0.31
N ASP A 106 -4.18 -2.36 1.60
CA ASP A 106 -4.71 -1.45 2.62
C ASP A 106 -3.70 -0.38 3.03
N HIS A 107 -2.45 -0.78 3.30
CA HIS A 107 -1.30 0.08 3.53
C HIS A 107 -0.01 -0.58 3.01
N GLY A 108 1.11 0.16 3.09
CA GLY A 108 2.44 -0.34 2.77
C GLY A 108 3.24 -0.76 4.01
N ASP A 109 4.54 -0.92 3.84
CA ASP A 109 5.52 -1.24 4.90
C ASP A 109 6.83 -0.47 4.64
N MET A 110 7.39 0.14 5.68
CA MET A 110 8.67 0.86 5.64
C MET A 110 9.87 -0.06 5.39
N LEU A 111 9.78 -1.35 5.71
CA LEU A 111 10.79 -2.37 5.40
C LEU A 111 12.23 -1.99 5.78
N GLY A 112 12.40 -1.32 6.92
CA GLY A 112 13.69 -0.88 7.46
C GLY A 112 14.19 0.46 6.89
N GLU A 113 13.48 1.06 5.94
CA GLU A 113 13.84 2.37 5.41
C GLU A 113 13.76 3.42 6.51
N ARG A 114 14.79 4.28 6.60
CA ARG A 114 14.95 5.26 7.68
C ARG A 114 15.12 4.63 9.07
N GLY A 115 15.29 3.32 9.17
CA GLY A 115 15.23 2.55 10.42
C GLY A 115 13.81 2.23 10.90
N LEU A 116 12.77 2.62 10.15
CA LEU A 116 11.37 2.36 10.48
C LEU A 116 10.92 1.03 9.87
N TRP A 117 9.97 0.37 10.54
CA TRP A 117 9.35 -0.88 10.11
C TRP A 117 7.83 -0.73 10.18
N PHE A 118 7.12 -1.58 9.43
CA PHE A 118 5.66 -1.60 9.40
C PHE A 118 5.08 -0.31 8.80
N LYS A 119 3.97 0.18 9.35
CA LYS A 119 3.14 1.26 8.81
C LYS A 119 3.10 2.46 9.76
N MET A 120 1.92 3.03 9.96
CA MET A 120 1.63 4.06 10.97
C MET A 120 2.21 5.46 10.70
N CYS A 121 2.87 5.69 9.57
CA CYS A 121 3.39 7.00 9.19
C CYS A 121 3.01 7.36 7.74
N PHE A 122 3.20 8.62 7.36
CA PHE A 122 2.89 9.10 6.01
C PHE A 122 4.09 9.06 5.05
N TYR A 123 5.20 8.39 5.40
CA TYR A 123 6.29 8.15 4.45
C TYR A 123 5.85 7.25 3.30
N GLU A 124 6.57 7.33 2.18
CA GLU A 124 6.17 6.65 0.94
C GLU A 124 5.99 5.14 1.14
N GLY A 125 6.93 4.47 1.82
CA GLY A 125 6.88 3.02 2.06
C GLY A 125 5.64 2.56 2.83
N ALA A 126 5.20 3.33 3.83
CA ALA A 126 4.02 3.01 4.64
C ALA A 126 2.69 3.44 3.99
N ALA A 127 2.68 4.59 3.31
CA ALA A 127 1.43 5.20 2.83
C ALA A 127 1.07 4.85 1.38
N ARG A 128 2.05 4.48 0.54
CA ARG A 128 1.76 4.10 -0.85
C ARG A 128 1.43 2.62 -0.95
N VAL A 129 0.38 2.36 -1.72
CA VAL A 129 -0.09 1.01 -2.02
C VAL A 129 -0.26 0.83 -3.53
N PRO A 130 -0.09 -0.40 -4.05
CA PRO A 130 -0.44 -0.71 -5.42
C PRO A 130 -1.96 -0.61 -5.60
N LEU A 131 -2.40 -0.12 -6.76
CA LEU A 131 -3.78 -0.18 -7.21
C LEU A 131 -3.77 -0.44 -8.73
N MET A 132 -4.30 -1.58 -9.14
CA MET A 132 -4.38 -2.00 -10.54
C MET A 132 -5.79 -2.46 -10.88
N MET A 133 -6.19 -2.24 -12.13
CA MET A 133 -7.47 -2.71 -12.65
C MET A 133 -7.27 -3.27 -14.06
N ALA A 134 -7.86 -4.44 -14.31
CA ALA A 134 -7.80 -5.11 -15.60
C ALA A 134 -9.16 -5.75 -15.91
N GLY A 135 -9.53 -5.79 -17.19
CA GLY A 135 -10.78 -6.39 -17.64
C GLY A 135 -11.34 -5.71 -18.87
N LYS A 136 -12.49 -6.18 -19.33
CA LYS A 136 -13.19 -5.64 -20.50
C LYS A 136 -13.48 -4.14 -20.34
N GLY A 137 -13.10 -3.35 -21.35
CA GLY A 137 -13.32 -1.90 -21.35
C GLY A 137 -12.27 -1.09 -20.57
N ILE A 138 -11.31 -1.73 -19.89
CA ILE A 138 -10.21 -1.05 -19.20
C ILE A 138 -8.99 -1.00 -20.12
N LYS A 139 -8.56 0.22 -20.44
CA LYS A 139 -7.36 0.45 -21.25
C LYS A 139 -6.11 0.30 -20.37
N ALA A 140 -5.16 -0.52 -20.81
CA ALA A 140 -3.86 -0.63 -20.16
C ALA A 140 -3.08 0.70 -20.26
N GLY A 141 -2.48 1.10 -19.14
CA GLY A 141 -1.67 2.32 -19.05
C GLY A 141 -1.18 2.57 -17.64
N LEU A 142 -0.15 3.39 -17.52
CA LEU A 142 0.33 3.90 -16.23
C LEU A 142 -0.36 5.24 -15.95
N ILE A 143 -0.94 5.37 -14.76
CA ILE A 143 -1.50 6.64 -14.26
C ILE A 143 -0.61 7.11 -13.12
N GLU A 144 0.03 8.27 -13.30
CA GLU A 144 0.95 8.85 -12.30
C GLU A 144 0.26 9.86 -11.37
N THR A 145 -0.94 10.31 -11.71
CA THR A 145 -1.74 11.20 -10.87
C THR A 145 -2.05 10.53 -9.52
N PRO A 146 -1.82 11.20 -8.37
CA PRO A 146 -2.15 10.64 -7.06
C PRO A 146 -3.63 10.24 -6.96
N VAL A 147 -3.86 9.04 -6.42
CA VAL A 147 -5.19 8.46 -6.13
C VAL A 147 -5.20 7.88 -4.72
N SER A 148 -6.38 7.58 -4.19
CA SER A 148 -6.60 7.07 -2.84
C SER A 148 -7.36 5.76 -2.84
N ASN A 149 -7.18 4.94 -1.80
CA ASN A 149 -8.06 3.80 -1.54
C ASN A 149 -9.53 4.22 -1.35
N LEU A 150 -9.79 5.48 -0.95
CA LEU A 150 -11.15 6.04 -0.91
C LEU A 150 -11.84 6.03 -2.28
N ASP A 151 -11.08 6.00 -3.36
CA ASP A 151 -11.60 5.99 -4.73
C ASP A 151 -12.10 4.60 -5.17
N VAL A 152 -11.76 3.52 -4.44
CA VAL A 152 -12.10 2.15 -4.84
C VAL A 152 -13.61 1.92 -4.82
N ALA A 153 -14.29 2.31 -3.73
CA ALA A 153 -15.74 2.12 -3.61
C ALA A 153 -16.56 2.83 -4.71
N PRO A 154 -16.38 4.13 -4.98
CA PRO A 154 -17.09 4.79 -6.08
C PRO A 154 -16.69 4.24 -7.46
N THR A 155 -15.45 3.79 -7.64
CA THR A 155 -15.02 3.15 -8.90
C THR A 155 -15.74 1.81 -9.13
N LEU A 156 -15.89 0.99 -8.10
CA LEU A 156 -16.64 -0.27 -8.19
C LEU A 156 -18.12 -0.04 -8.48
N CYS A 157 -18.71 1.03 -7.93
CA CYS A 157 -20.09 1.40 -8.21
C CYS A 157 -20.27 1.85 -9.67
N ASP A 158 -19.35 2.67 -10.18
CA ASP A 158 -19.34 3.13 -11.58
C ASP A 158 -19.21 1.95 -12.55
N LEU A 159 -18.28 1.03 -12.27
CA LEU A 159 -18.12 -0.22 -13.03
C LEU A 159 -19.37 -1.10 -13.03
N ALA A 160 -20.13 -1.10 -11.94
CA ALA A 160 -21.38 -1.84 -11.82
C ALA A 160 -22.58 -1.12 -12.47
N GLY A 161 -22.38 0.07 -13.03
CA GLY A 161 -23.44 0.88 -13.65
C GLY A 161 -24.41 1.50 -12.65
N ILE A 162 -23.98 1.70 -11.39
CA ILE A 162 -24.78 2.35 -10.35
C ILE A 162 -24.83 3.86 -10.65
N ASP A 163 -25.99 4.48 -10.41
CA ASP A 163 -26.13 5.93 -10.50
C ASP A 163 -25.24 6.64 -9.48
N MET A 164 -24.22 7.34 -9.99
CA MET A 164 -23.23 8.03 -9.17
C MET A 164 -23.81 9.15 -8.33
N SER A 165 -24.96 9.73 -8.72
CA SER A 165 -25.65 10.74 -7.92
C SER A 165 -26.22 10.17 -6.61
N GLY A 166 -26.60 8.88 -6.62
CA GLY A 166 -27.11 8.18 -5.44
C GLY A 166 -26.03 7.81 -4.43
N ILE A 167 -24.78 7.62 -4.88
CA ILE A 167 -23.67 7.27 -3.98
C ILE A 167 -22.88 8.48 -3.50
N ALA A 168 -22.94 9.61 -4.20
CA ALA A 168 -22.14 10.81 -3.90
C ALA A 168 -22.21 11.28 -2.43
N PRO A 169 -23.35 11.18 -1.71
CA PRO A 169 -23.40 11.54 -0.28
C PRO A 169 -22.66 10.58 0.66
N TRP A 170 -22.17 9.45 0.17
CA TRP A 170 -21.62 8.34 0.96
C TRP A 170 -20.14 8.05 0.67
N THR A 171 -19.49 8.87 -0.15
CA THR A 171 -18.10 8.68 -0.57
C THR A 171 -17.36 10.00 -0.63
N ASP A 172 -16.15 10.01 -0.07
CA ASP A 172 -15.22 11.13 -0.20
C ASP A 172 -14.24 10.95 -1.38
N GLY A 173 -14.17 9.73 -1.92
CA GLY A 173 -13.40 9.41 -3.13
C GLY A 173 -14.15 9.69 -4.43
N GLN A 174 -13.47 9.49 -5.55
CA GLN A 174 -13.99 9.70 -6.91
C GLN A 174 -13.75 8.46 -7.78
N SER A 175 -14.64 8.20 -8.75
CA SER A 175 -14.42 7.09 -9.68
C SER A 175 -13.15 7.31 -10.52
N LEU A 176 -12.31 6.28 -10.58
CA LEU A 176 -11.06 6.27 -11.33
C LEU A 176 -11.27 5.96 -12.82
N LEU A 177 -12.47 5.59 -13.26
CA LEU A 177 -12.74 5.33 -14.69
C LEU A 177 -12.53 6.58 -15.56
N LEU A 178 -12.74 7.78 -14.99
CA LEU A 178 -12.46 9.03 -15.67
C LEU A 178 -10.95 9.18 -15.96
N LEU A 179 -10.09 8.83 -15.01
CA LEU A 179 -8.63 8.84 -15.17
C LEU A 179 -8.18 7.77 -16.18
N ALA A 180 -8.75 6.57 -16.11
CA ALA A 180 -8.48 5.51 -17.09
C ALA A 180 -8.89 5.92 -18.52
N GLY A 181 -9.90 6.78 -18.65
CA GLY A 181 -10.34 7.40 -19.90
C GLY A 181 -9.51 8.61 -20.35
N GLY A 182 -8.45 8.98 -19.62
CA GLY A 182 -7.54 10.09 -19.96
C GLY A 182 -7.99 11.47 -19.51
N LYS A 183 -8.99 11.57 -18.62
CA LYS A 183 -9.37 12.84 -18.00
C LYS A 183 -8.44 13.15 -16.83
N GLU A 184 -8.31 14.43 -16.49
CA GLU A 184 -7.54 14.87 -15.33
C GLU A 184 -8.37 14.77 -14.04
N ARG A 185 -7.67 14.48 -12.93
CA ARG A 185 -8.19 14.59 -11.56
C ARG A 185 -7.55 15.81 -10.91
N SER A 186 -8.37 16.68 -10.33
CA SER A 186 -7.93 17.87 -9.60
C SER A 186 -7.99 17.71 -8.08
N ALA A 187 -8.70 16.70 -7.57
CA ALA A 187 -8.84 16.48 -6.13
C ALA A 187 -7.55 15.92 -5.51
N PRO A 188 -7.07 16.47 -4.39
CA PRO A 188 -5.93 15.92 -3.68
C PRO A 188 -6.27 14.57 -3.04
N VAL A 189 -5.24 13.87 -2.57
CA VAL A 189 -5.37 12.68 -1.73
C VAL A 189 -5.21 13.09 -0.26
N LEU A 190 -6.21 12.77 0.55
CA LEU A 190 -6.23 13.06 1.99
C LEU A 190 -5.97 11.76 2.76
N MET A 191 -5.21 11.86 3.85
CA MET A 191 -4.88 10.75 4.73
C MET A 191 -4.95 11.20 6.19
N GLU A 192 -5.36 10.29 7.07
CA GLU A 192 -5.49 10.53 8.51
C GLU A 192 -4.90 9.36 9.29
N TYR A 193 -4.37 9.65 10.48
CA TYR A 193 -3.86 8.64 11.39
C TYR A 193 -4.10 9.06 12.84
N ALA A 194 -4.75 8.18 13.61
CA ALA A 194 -5.11 8.44 15.02
C ALA A 194 -5.04 7.16 15.87
N ALA A 195 -4.09 6.28 15.56
CA ALA A 195 -3.91 4.99 16.25
C ALA A 195 -2.56 4.96 17.00
N GLU A 196 -1.98 3.76 17.19
CA GLU A 196 -0.75 3.56 17.96
C GLU A 196 0.44 4.41 17.49
N GLY A 197 1.30 4.87 18.40
CA GLY A 197 2.42 5.76 18.06
C GLY A 197 2.03 7.21 17.74
N SER A 198 0.75 7.56 17.82
CA SER A 198 0.27 8.94 17.82
C SER A 198 -0.15 9.37 19.24
N TYR A 199 0.12 10.63 19.59
CA TYR A 199 -0.40 11.25 20.84
C TYR A 199 -1.54 12.23 20.56
N ALA A 200 -1.71 12.61 19.29
CA ALA A 200 -2.81 13.39 18.74
C ALA A 200 -3.01 12.96 17.28
N PRO A 201 -4.20 13.20 16.68
CA PRO A 201 -4.44 12.92 15.28
C PRO A 201 -3.41 13.59 14.38
N MET A 202 -3.00 12.86 13.34
CA MET A 202 -2.12 13.35 12.30
C MET A 202 -2.86 13.32 10.97
N VAL A 203 -2.65 14.34 10.14
CA VAL A 203 -3.26 14.45 8.82
C VAL A 203 -2.20 14.67 7.76
N ALA A 204 -2.48 14.22 6.55
CA ALA A 204 -1.62 14.46 5.40
C ALA A 204 -2.41 14.75 4.13
N ILE A 205 -1.85 15.62 3.30
CA ILE A 205 -2.38 16.02 1.99
C ILE A 205 -1.32 15.70 0.95
N ARG A 206 -1.68 14.89 -0.05
CA ARG A 206 -0.84 14.58 -1.21
C ARG A 206 -1.46 15.22 -2.45
N ASP A 207 -0.75 16.18 -3.02
CA ASP A 207 -1.20 16.94 -4.19
C ASP A 207 -0.06 17.19 -5.18
N GLY A 208 -0.26 16.84 -6.46
CA GLY A 208 0.73 16.99 -7.52
C GLY A 208 2.07 16.31 -7.19
N LYS A 209 3.11 17.10 -6.89
CA LYS A 209 4.43 16.61 -6.46
C LYS A 209 4.72 16.77 -4.97
N TYR A 210 3.77 17.32 -4.21
CA TYR A 210 3.93 17.68 -2.81
C TYR A 210 3.19 16.70 -1.90
N LYS A 211 3.71 16.57 -0.69
CA LYS A 211 3.04 15.93 0.44
C LYS A 211 3.22 16.81 1.66
N PHE A 212 2.13 17.24 2.26
CA PHE A 212 2.09 17.99 3.51
C PHE A 212 1.64 17.06 4.63
N VAL A 213 2.29 17.14 5.79
CA VAL A 213 1.97 16.34 6.98
C VAL A 213 1.85 17.29 8.16
N HIS A 214 0.80 17.12 8.97
CA HIS A 214 0.57 17.96 10.14
C HIS A 214 0.09 17.13 11.33
N CYS A 215 0.57 17.50 12.50
CA CYS A 215 0.14 17.04 13.81
C CYS A 215 0.27 18.24 14.75
N GLU A 216 -0.76 18.55 15.53
CA GLU A 216 -0.75 19.74 16.40
C GLU A 216 0.36 19.74 17.45
N LEU A 217 0.87 18.54 17.81
CA LEU A 217 1.92 18.37 18.81
C LEU A 217 3.34 18.41 18.23
N ASP A 218 3.49 18.33 16.91
CA ASP A 218 4.78 18.28 16.26
C ASP A 218 5.19 19.69 15.81
N PRO A 219 6.50 20.02 15.83
CA PRO A 219 7.00 21.31 15.34
C PRO A 219 6.70 21.47 13.84
N PRO A 220 6.56 22.71 13.36
CA PRO A 220 6.26 23.01 11.96
C PRO A 220 7.38 22.59 11.00
#